data_AF-A0A7S4B5Z7-F1
#
_entry.id   AF-A0A7S4B5Z7-F1
#
_cell.length_a   1.000
_cell.length_b   1.000
_cell.length_c   1.000
_cell.angle_alpha   90.00
_cell.angle_beta   90.00
_cell.angle_gamma   90.00
#
_symmetry.space_group_name_H-M   'P 1'
#
loop_
_entity.id
_entity.type
_entity.pdbx_description
1 polymer ?
#
loop_
_entity_poly.entity_id
_entity_poly.type
_entity_poly.pdbx_seq_one_letter_code
_entity_poly.pdbx_strand_id
1 'polypeptide(L)'
;AMEFPAKLRSVAKALEQDLLIVMRVNFERSTDADGWKGLINDPDLDGSNAINKGLRRARNLLIEINRMGVPAATEYLDTISPQFVADLVSWASVGEQGTESEAHWELASGLSTPVGFYGEGGGGGGG
;
A
#
# COMPACT_ATOMS: atom_id res chain seq x y z
N ALA A 1 10.53 12.01 -3.09
CA ALA A 1 9.22 11.40 -2.78
C ALA A 1 8.07 12.43 -2.75
N MET A 2 8.22 13.60 -2.13
CA MET A 2 7.08 14.52 -1.87
C MET A 2 6.58 15.36 -3.05
N GLU A 3 7.30 15.43 -4.17
CA GLU A 3 6.86 16.19 -5.34
C GLU A 3 5.56 15.64 -5.94
N PHE A 4 5.44 14.32 -6.04
CA PHE A 4 4.23 13.68 -6.58
C PHE A 4 3.01 13.85 -5.66
N PRO A 5 3.07 13.61 -4.34
CA PRO A 5 2.01 13.96 -3.41
C PRO A 5 1.56 15.43 -3.52
N ALA A 6 2.50 16.37 -3.70
CA ALA A 6 2.17 17.79 -3.86
C ALA A 6 1.35 18.06 -5.12
N LYS A 7 1.74 17.46 -6.25
CA LYS A 7 1.00 17.55 -7.51
C LYS A 7 -0.37 16.86 -7.40
N LEU A 8 -0.41 15.67 -6.80
CA LEU A 8 -1.64 14.89 -6.62
C LEU A 8 -2.64 15.63 -5.73
N ARG A 9 -2.18 16.27 -4.66
CA ARG A 9 -3.03 17.10 -3.78
C ARG A 9 -3.76 18.19 -4.56
N SER A 10 -3.06 18.88 -5.45
CA SER A 10 -3.66 19.95 -6.28
C SER A 10 -4.75 19.40 -7.19
N VAL A 11 -4.53 18.22 -7.79
CA VAL A 11 -5.52 17.54 -8.63
C VAL A 11 -6.70 17.03 -7.80
N ALA A 12 -6.43 16.40 -6.65
CA ALA A 12 -7.44 15.90 -5.72
C ALA A 12 -8.40 17.01 -5.27
N LYS A 13 -7.85 18.18 -4.91
CA LYS A 13 -8.66 19.36 -4.56
C LYS A 13 -9.50 19.88 -5.73
N ALA A 14 -8.94 19.88 -6.95
CA ALA A 14 -9.66 20.36 -8.12
C ALA A 14 -10.84 19.46 -8.53
N LEU A 15 -10.81 18.17 -8.14
CA LEU A 15 -11.79 17.16 -8.53
C LEU A 15 -12.61 16.63 -7.33
N GLU A 16 -12.51 17.26 -6.16
CA GLU A 16 -13.06 16.73 -4.90
C GLU A 16 -14.59 16.56 -4.86
N GLN A 17 -15.30 17.23 -5.78
CA GLN A 17 -16.76 17.11 -5.90
C GLN A 17 -17.18 15.79 -6.58
N ASP A 18 -16.30 15.21 -7.41
CA ASP A 18 -16.60 14.04 -8.24
C ASP A 18 -15.74 12.82 -7.87
N LEU A 19 -14.52 13.04 -7.38
CA LEU A 19 -13.53 12.00 -7.14
C LEU A 19 -12.96 12.04 -5.72
N LEU A 20 -12.92 10.88 -5.08
CA LEU A 20 -12.10 10.63 -3.90
C LEU A 20 -10.75 10.07 -4.35
N ILE A 21 -9.75 10.94 -4.48
CA ILE A 21 -8.40 10.53 -4.91
C ILE A 21 -7.59 10.02 -3.71
N VAL A 22 -7.11 8.78 -3.80
CA VAL A 22 -6.23 8.15 -2.83
C VAL A 22 -4.90 7.81 -3.50
N MET A 23 -3.78 8.17 -2.87
CA MET A 23 -2.45 7.94 -3.43
C MET A 23 -2.03 6.49 -3.22
N ARG A 24 -1.65 5.78 -4.30
CA ARG A 24 -1.01 4.47 -4.18
C ARG A 24 0.42 4.61 -3.63
N VAL A 25 0.72 3.91 -2.54
CA VAL A 25 2.01 3.86 -1.86
C VAL A 25 2.32 2.40 -1.52
N ASN A 26 2.88 1.66 -2.47
CA ASN A 26 3.28 0.26 -2.25
C ASN A 26 4.75 0.20 -1.86
N PHE A 27 5.04 -0.50 -0.77
CA PHE A 27 6.41 -0.66 -0.24
C PHE A 27 7.06 -1.98 -0.61
N GLU A 28 6.27 -2.92 -1.08
CA GLU A 28 6.69 -4.26 -1.41
C GLU A 28 6.33 -4.54 -2.85
N ARG A 29 6.99 -5.55 -3.40
CA ARG A 29 6.76 -6.00 -4.76
C ARG A 29 6.76 -7.52 -4.76
N SER A 30 5.66 -8.12 -5.21
CA SER A 30 5.65 -9.55 -5.53
C SER A 30 6.55 -9.78 -6.74
N THR A 31 7.54 -10.66 -6.60
CA THR A 31 8.47 -11.03 -7.66
C THR A 31 8.88 -12.48 -7.51
N ASP A 32 8.76 -13.25 -8.58
CA ASP A 32 9.20 -14.66 -8.64
C ASP A 32 10.71 -14.81 -8.91
N ALA A 33 11.39 -13.72 -9.24
CA ALA A 33 12.83 -13.66 -9.51
C ALA A 33 13.63 -13.05 -8.35
N ASP A 34 14.95 -13.32 -8.32
CA ASP A 34 15.98 -12.72 -7.45
C ASP A 34 16.15 -11.20 -7.70
N GLY A 35 15.08 -10.43 -7.51
CA GLY A 35 15.03 -8.99 -7.71
C GLY A 35 14.78 -8.23 -6.40
N TRP A 36 14.76 -6.90 -6.52
CA TRP A 36 14.46 -6.02 -5.41
C TRP A 36 13.03 -6.22 -4.89
N LYS A 37 12.91 -6.55 -3.59
CA LYS A 37 11.66 -6.92 -2.89
C LYS A 37 10.87 -5.74 -2.35
N GLY A 38 11.31 -4.51 -2.62
CA GLY A 38 10.66 -3.28 -2.20
C GLY A 38 11.37 -2.53 -1.07
N LEU A 39 10.86 -1.33 -0.77
CA LEU A 39 11.44 -0.36 0.16
C LEU A 39 11.53 -0.89 1.60
N ILE A 40 10.52 -1.64 2.05
CA ILE A 40 10.55 -2.23 3.40
C ILE A 40 11.67 -3.26 3.48
N ASN A 41 11.80 -4.12 2.47
CA ASN A 41 12.78 -5.20 2.48
C ASN A 41 14.22 -4.69 2.30
N ASP A 42 14.48 -3.88 1.28
CA ASP A 42 15.83 -3.41 0.94
C ASP A 42 15.84 -1.90 0.63
N PRO A 43 15.86 -1.04 1.66
CA PRO A 43 15.65 0.40 1.49
C PRO A 43 16.78 1.14 0.77
N ASP A 44 17.97 0.54 0.66
CA ASP A 44 19.14 1.16 0.05
C ASP A 44 19.51 0.57 -1.32
N LEU A 45 18.73 -0.40 -1.81
CA LEU A 45 18.92 -1.05 -3.12
C LEU A 45 20.29 -1.75 -3.25
N ASP A 46 20.83 -2.24 -2.14
CA ASP A 46 22.16 -2.85 -2.06
C ASP A 46 22.13 -4.32 -1.60
N GLY A 47 20.94 -4.88 -1.41
CA GLY A 47 20.76 -6.25 -0.95
C GLY A 47 21.06 -6.46 0.54
N SER A 48 21.28 -5.39 1.32
CA SER A 48 21.54 -5.48 2.77
C SER A 48 20.34 -6.01 3.57
N ASN A 49 19.14 -5.98 2.98
CA ASN A 49 17.89 -6.35 3.63
C ASN A 49 17.68 -5.63 4.96
N ALA A 50 17.97 -4.32 5.00
CA ALA A 50 17.87 -3.51 6.21
C ALA A 50 16.40 -3.20 6.61
N ILE A 51 15.61 -4.24 6.93
CA ILE A 51 14.14 -4.16 7.12
C ILE A 51 13.72 -3.10 8.14
N ASN A 52 14.41 -3.02 9.28
CA ASN A 52 14.11 -2.00 10.31
C ASN A 52 14.26 -0.56 9.79
N LYS A 53 15.22 -0.33 8.88
CA LYS A 53 15.41 0.96 8.22
C LYS A 53 14.30 1.18 7.18
N GLY A 54 13.90 0.14 6.46
CA GLY A 54 12.78 0.15 5.52
C GLY A 54 11.46 0.50 6.19
N LEU A 55 11.09 -0.17 7.27
CA LEU A 55 9.88 0.12 8.06
C LEU A 55 9.83 1.58 8.54
N ARG A 56 10.95 2.09 9.08
CA ARG A 56 11.03 3.51 9.49
C ARG A 56 10.84 4.46 8.32
N ARG A 57 11.43 4.17 7.16
CA ARG A 57 11.28 4.98 5.94
C ARG A 57 9.86 4.94 5.41
N ALA A 58 9.26 3.76 5.34
CA ALA A 58 7.88 3.55 4.88
C ALA A 58 6.88 4.32 5.76
N ARG A 59 6.96 4.15 7.08
CA ARG A 59 6.10 4.86 8.03
C ARG A 59 6.28 6.37 7.95
N ASN A 60 7.52 6.88 7.91
CA ASN A 60 7.76 8.31 7.77
C ASN A 60 7.21 8.89 6.46
N LEU A 61 7.31 8.15 5.35
CA LEU A 61 6.72 8.59 4.09
C LEU A 61 5.19 8.72 4.19
N LEU A 62 4.52 7.73 4.79
CA LEU A 62 3.07 7.80 5.00
C LEU A 62 2.68 8.96 5.92
N ILE A 63 3.43 9.23 6.99
CA ILE A 63 3.20 10.38 7.86
C ILE A 63 3.26 11.68 7.06
N GLU A 64 4.30 11.87 6.24
CA GLU A 64 4.48 13.09 5.46
C GLU A 64 3.39 13.25 4.39
N ILE A 65 2.97 12.15 3.74
CA ILE A 65 1.86 12.16 2.77
C ILE A 65 0.54 12.55 3.46
N ASN A 66 0.21 11.91 4.60
CA ASN A 66 -1.01 12.21 5.35
C ASN A 66 -1.01 13.65 5.91
N ARG A 67 0.14 14.18 6.36
CA ARG A 67 0.28 15.58 6.79
C ARG A 67 -0.06 16.60 5.70
N MET A 68 0.08 16.22 4.43
CA MET A 68 -0.32 17.05 3.30
C MET A 68 -1.83 16.99 3.01
N GLY A 69 -2.58 16.16 3.73
CA GLY A 69 -3.99 15.90 3.49
C GLY A 69 -4.25 14.99 2.29
N VAL A 70 -3.28 14.18 1.90
CA VAL A 70 -3.44 13.18 0.84
C VAL A 70 -3.58 11.80 1.50
N PRO A 71 -4.72 11.11 1.37
CA PRO A 71 -4.86 9.76 1.90
C PRO A 71 -4.01 8.77 1.09
N ALA A 72 -3.51 7.73 1.75
CA ALA A 72 -2.65 6.72 1.16
C ALA A 72 -3.34 5.35 1.06
N ALA A 73 -3.07 4.65 -0.03
CA ALA A 73 -3.50 3.29 -0.31
C ALA A 73 -2.29 2.38 -0.46
N THR A 74 -2.30 1.22 0.20
CA THR A 74 -1.18 0.27 0.18
C THR A 74 -1.67 -1.14 -0.08
N GLU A 75 -0.88 -1.89 -0.85
CA GLU A 75 -1.05 -3.33 -0.97
C GLU A 75 -0.30 -4.06 0.14
N TYR A 76 -0.97 -5.00 0.81
CA TYR A 76 -0.36 -5.87 1.82
C TYR A 76 -0.04 -7.22 1.20
N LEU A 77 1.25 -7.55 1.13
CA LEU A 77 1.75 -8.85 0.64
C LEU A 77 2.09 -9.80 1.79
N ASP A 78 2.25 -9.27 3.00
CA ASP A 78 2.50 -10.03 4.22
C ASP A 78 1.56 -9.61 5.36
N THR A 79 1.48 -10.43 6.40
CA THR A 79 0.57 -10.23 7.53
C THR A 79 1.19 -9.49 8.72
N ILE A 80 2.47 -9.11 8.64
CA ILE A 80 3.24 -8.48 9.72
C ILE A 80 3.41 -6.98 9.48
N SER A 81 3.78 -6.56 8.27
CA SER A 81 3.98 -5.14 7.93
C SER A 81 2.79 -4.24 8.25
N PRO A 82 1.50 -4.68 8.14
CA PRO A 82 0.37 -3.84 8.52
C PRO A 82 0.44 -3.32 9.97
N GLN A 83 1.02 -4.06 10.91
CA GLN A 83 1.17 -3.63 12.31
C GLN A 83 2.00 -2.34 12.47
N PHE A 84 2.81 -1.99 11.46
CA PHE A 84 3.71 -0.84 11.51
C PHE A 84 3.17 0.38 10.75
N VAL A 85 2.16 0.22 9.90
CA VAL A 85 1.74 1.26 8.96
C VAL A 85 0.23 1.41 8.79
N ALA A 86 -0.59 0.43 9.21
CA ALA A 86 -2.02 0.40 8.92
C ALA A 86 -2.79 1.59 9.50
N ASP A 87 -2.32 2.20 10.59
CA ASP A 87 -2.89 3.42 11.17
C ASP A 87 -2.76 4.66 10.26
N LEU A 88 -1.94 4.58 9.20
CA LEU A 88 -1.68 5.65 8.24
C LEU A 88 -2.20 5.33 6.83
N VAL A 89 -2.90 4.21 6.66
CA VAL A 89 -3.44 3.74 5.38
C VAL A 89 -4.96 3.89 5.39
N SER A 90 -5.50 4.54 4.37
CA SER A 90 -6.95 4.84 4.23
C SER A 90 -7.69 3.82 3.36
N TRP A 91 -6.96 3.01 2.60
CA TRP A 91 -7.51 1.90 1.82
C TRP A 91 -6.42 0.85 1.59
N ALA A 92 -6.74 -0.43 1.72
CA ALA A 92 -5.79 -1.51 1.47
C ALA A 92 -6.21 -2.37 0.28
N SER A 93 -5.24 -2.97 -0.40
CA SER A 93 -5.50 -4.04 -1.36
C SER A 93 -4.83 -5.34 -0.97
N VAL A 94 -5.50 -6.45 -1.30
CA VAL A 94 -4.94 -7.80 -1.33
C VAL A 94 -4.98 -8.28 -2.77
N GLY A 95 -3.80 -8.51 -3.34
CA GLY A 95 -3.64 -9.01 -4.70
C GLY A 95 -3.88 -10.52 -4.80
N GLU A 96 -3.73 -11.03 -6.02
CA GLU A 96 -4.11 -12.38 -6.43
C GLU A 96 -3.64 -13.48 -5.47
N GLN A 97 -2.34 -13.51 -5.16
CA GLN A 97 -1.72 -14.48 -4.24
C GLN A 97 -2.34 -14.46 -2.83
N GLY A 98 -2.87 -13.31 -2.41
CA GLY A 98 -3.55 -13.17 -1.12
C GLY A 98 -5.05 -13.49 -1.17
N THR A 99 -5.69 -13.48 -2.34
CA THR A 99 -7.13 -13.75 -2.44
C THR A 99 -7.53 -15.18 -2.08
N GLU A 100 -6.63 -16.13 -2.29
CA GLU A 100 -6.80 -17.54 -1.92
C GLU A 100 -6.25 -17.86 -0.51
N SER A 101 -5.67 -16.87 0.17
CA SER A 101 -4.98 -17.06 1.44
C SER A 101 -5.90 -16.76 2.63
N GLU A 102 -6.23 -17.79 3.43
CA GLU A 102 -7.00 -17.62 4.67
C GLU A 102 -6.37 -16.57 5.60
N ALA A 103 -5.04 -16.58 5.73
CA ALA A 103 -4.32 -15.59 6.55
C ALA A 103 -4.54 -14.14 6.10
N HIS A 104 -4.71 -13.89 4.80
CA HIS A 104 -5.03 -12.56 4.28
C HIS A 104 -6.50 -12.18 4.51
N TRP A 105 -7.41 -13.15 4.51
CA TRP A 105 -8.80 -12.95 4.91
C TRP A 105 -8.92 -12.61 6.40
N GLU A 106 -8.20 -13.34 7.26
CA GLU A 106 -8.12 -13.05 8.69
C GLU A 106 -7.53 -11.65 8.92
N LEU A 107 -6.42 -11.31 8.25
CA LEU A 107 -5.85 -9.97 8.28
C LEU A 107 -6.90 -8.92 7.91
N ALA A 108 -7.57 -9.08 6.76
CA ALA A 108 -8.56 -8.13 6.27
C ALA A 108 -9.72 -7.94 7.25
N SER A 109 -10.16 -9.01 7.93
CA SER A 109 -11.22 -8.94 8.95
C SER A 109 -10.83 -8.07 10.17
N GLY A 110 -9.53 -7.93 10.44
CA GLY A 110 -8.98 -7.15 11.56
C GLY A 110 -8.50 -5.74 11.19
N LEU A 111 -8.46 -5.38 9.91
CA LEU A 111 -7.98 -4.07 9.47
C LEU A 111 -9.01 -2.97 9.77
N SER A 112 -8.54 -1.83 10.26
CA SER A 112 -9.37 -0.63 10.52
C SER A 112 -9.67 0.20 9.26
N THR A 113 -9.36 -0.33 8.07
CA THR A 113 -9.49 0.34 6.78
C THR A 113 -10.27 -0.55 5.81
N PRO A 114 -11.01 0.00 4.83
CA PRO A 114 -11.57 -0.80 3.75
C PRO A 114 -10.48 -1.57 2.99
N VAL A 115 -10.80 -2.79 2.56
CA VAL A 115 -9.90 -3.70 1.85
C VAL A 115 -10.52 -4.11 0.52
N GLY A 116 -9.79 -3.96 -0.59
CA GLY A 116 -10.16 -4.49 -1.89
C GLY A 116 -9.37 -5.74 -2.25
N PHE A 117 -10.06 -6.79 -2.68
CA PHE A 117 -9.44 -8.02 -3.20
C PHE A 117 -9.47 -8.02 -4.73
N TYR A 118 -8.37 -8.41 -5.37
CA TYR A 118 -8.32 -8.54 -6.84
C TYR A 118 -7.50 -9.77 -7.25
N GLY A 119 -7.99 -10.53 -8.24
CA GLY A 119 -7.33 -11.71 -8.81
C GLY A 119 -6.99 -11.55 -10.29
N GLU A 120 -6.41 -12.59 -10.91
CA GLU A 120 -6.22 -12.65 -12.36
C GLU A 120 -7.57 -12.68 -13.09
N GLY A 121 -7.93 -11.57 -13.71
CA GLY A 121 -8.88 -11.51 -14.84
C GLY A 121 -10.29 -12.09 -14.65
N GLY A 122 -11.22 -11.22 -14.26
CA GLY A 122 -12.64 -11.36 -14.61
C GLY A 122 -13.45 -10.20 -14.04
N GLY A 123 -13.92 -9.20 -14.79
CA GLY A 123 -14.51 -9.35 -16.11
C GLY A 123 -15.80 -10.19 -16.09
N GLY A 124 -16.20 -10.73 -14.93
CA GLY A 124 -17.39 -11.55 -14.75
C GLY A 124 -18.31 -10.92 -13.72
N GLY A 125 -19.05 -9.90 -14.14
CA GLY A 125 -20.30 -9.56 -13.47
C GLY A 125 -21.24 -10.75 -13.57
N GLY A 126 -21.25 -11.58 -12.53
CA GLY A 126 -22.27 -12.58 -12.25
C GLY A 126 -23.10 -12.10 -11.08
N GLY A 127 -23.99 -11.14 -11.35
CA GLY A 127 -24.99 -10.59 -10.44
C GLY A 127 -26.05 -9.87 -11.26
#